data_AF-C8X709-F1
#
_entry.id   AF-C8X709-F1
#
_cell.length_a   1.000
_cell.length_b   1.000
_cell.length_c   1.000
_cell.angle_alpha   90.00
_cell.angle_beta   90.00
_cell.angle_gamma   90.00
#
_symmetry.space_group_name_H-M   'P 1'
#
loop_
_entity.id
_entity.type
_entity.pdbx_description
1 polymer ?
#
loop_
_entity_poly.entity_id
_entity_poly.type
_entity_poly.pdbx_seq_one_letter_code
_entity_poly.pdbx_strand_id
1 'polypeptide(L)'
;MIGDGLVVALALQTQGAADLAGGCAQALRQRGWDGDEELADQLGALLGTGPTPLLRPLPVDLEELAGVLEGDPTFGGGRVDRLTGQVWPQAAIDYARETGEEDEDGSDDAERWLWVHCEGSRAGYHDMVQFIGTIDDTGRADRLGIAIEGRGAFRRFKDVLARWPGELDRW
;
A
#
# COMPACT_ATOMS: atom_id res chain seq x y z
N MET A 1 -5.72 -8.25 5.11
CA MET A 1 -5.70 -6.99 5.91
C MET A 1 -7.08 -6.73 6.52
N ILE A 2 -7.22 -5.77 7.44
CA ILE A 2 -8.52 -5.42 8.07
C ILE A 2 -9.58 -5.01 7.02
N GLY A 3 -9.18 -4.38 5.91
CA GLY A 3 -10.08 -4.00 4.81
C GLY A 3 -10.78 -5.18 4.12
N ASP A 4 -10.07 -6.28 3.87
CA ASP A 4 -10.66 -7.51 3.29
C ASP A 4 -11.71 -8.11 4.23
N GLY A 5 -11.50 -8.00 5.54
CA GLY A 5 -12.42 -8.51 6.55
C GLY A 5 -13.80 -7.87 6.46
N LEU A 6 -13.87 -6.58 6.16
CA LEU A 6 -15.14 -5.87 6.00
C LEU A 6 -15.87 -6.26 4.71
N VAL A 7 -15.14 -6.41 3.60
CA VAL A 7 -15.70 -6.89 2.32
C VAL A 7 -16.23 -8.32 2.45
N VAL A 8 -15.47 -9.21 3.10
CA VAL A 8 -15.91 -10.58 3.38
C VAL A 8 -17.12 -10.59 4.32
N ALA A 9 -17.14 -9.76 5.36
CA ALA A 9 -18.27 -9.67 6.28
C ALA A 9 -19.55 -9.20 5.59
N LEU A 10 -19.44 -8.26 4.63
CA LEU A 10 -20.55 -7.84 3.77
C LEU A 10 -21.04 -8.96 2.86
N ALA A 11 -20.12 -9.68 2.21
CA ALA A 11 -20.47 -10.83 1.36
C ALA A 11 -21.19 -11.94 2.15
N LEU A 12 -20.79 -12.16 3.41
CA LEU A 12 -21.41 -13.11 4.33
C LEU A 12 -22.67 -12.58 5.03
N GLN A 13 -23.10 -11.35 4.73
CA GLN A 13 -24.26 -10.67 5.36
C GLN A 13 -24.20 -10.68 6.89
N THR A 14 -23.01 -10.46 7.43
CA THR A 14 -22.79 -10.43 8.87
C THR A 14 -23.58 -9.27 9.48
N GLN A 15 -24.28 -9.52 10.60
CA GLN A 15 -25.08 -8.52 11.27
C GLN A 15 -24.23 -7.29 11.64
N GLY A 16 -24.68 -6.09 11.27
CA GLY A 16 -23.99 -4.82 11.51
C GLY A 16 -22.86 -4.47 10.52
N ALA A 17 -22.47 -5.38 9.63
CA ALA A 17 -21.42 -5.10 8.63
C ALA A 17 -21.83 -3.99 7.66
N ALA A 18 -23.11 -3.92 7.29
CA ALA A 18 -23.64 -2.89 6.39
C ALA A 18 -23.53 -1.48 6.98
N ASP A 19 -23.93 -1.32 8.25
CA ASP A 19 -23.85 -0.05 8.95
C ASP A 19 -22.40 0.40 9.16
N LEU A 20 -21.51 -0.54 9.52
CA LEU A 20 -20.08 -0.28 9.64
C LEU A 20 -19.46 0.15 8.32
N ALA A 21 -19.78 -0.54 7.22
CA ALA A 21 -19.28 -0.18 5.90
C ALA A 21 -19.79 1.20 5.43
N GLY A 22 -21.04 1.55 5.73
CA GLY A 22 -21.59 2.87 5.47
C GLY A 22 -20.85 3.96 6.25
N GLY A 23 -20.59 3.71 7.55
CA GLY A 23 -19.79 4.61 8.39
C GLY A 23 -18.35 4.76 7.90
N CYS A 24 -17.69 3.66 7.52
CA CYS A 24 -16.35 3.69 6.94
C CYS A 24 -16.30 4.50 5.64
N ALA A 25 -17.25 4.29 4.73
CA ALA A 25 -17.32 5.04 3.46
C ALA A 25 -17.52 6.54 3.70
N GLN A 26 -18.28 6.94 4.73
CA GLN A 26 -18.43 8.33 5.10
C GLN A 26 -17.14 8.92 5.71
N ALA A 27 -16.47 8.16 6.57
CA ALA A 27 -15.22 8.58 7.19
C ALA A 27 -14.09 8.77 6.15
N LEU A 28 -13.98 7.87 5.18
CA LEU A 28 -13.05 7.97 4.05
C LEU A 28 -13.28 9.27 3.26
N ARG A 29 -14.52 9.53 2.85
CA ARG A 29 -14.85 10.77 2.10
C ARG A 29 -14.58 12.05 2.91
N GLN A 30 -14.74 12.01 4.23
CA GLN A 30 -14.41 13.15 5.10
C GLN A 30 -12.90 13.35 5.24
N ARG A 31 -12.13 12.26 5.25
CA ARG A 31 -10.67 12.30 5.32
C ARG A 31 -10.06 12.82 4.01
N GLY A 32 -10.58 12.35 2.87
CA GLY A 32 -10.27 12.88 1.55
C GLY A 32 -8.82 12.69 1.11
N TRP A 33 -8.19 11.58 1.51
CA TRP A 33 -6.86 11.20 1.00
C TRP A 33 -6.96 10.56 -0.37
N ASP A 34 -5.82 10.50 -1.08
CA ASP A 34 -5.74 9.79 -2.36
C ASP A 34 -6.16 8.33 -2.17
N GLY A 35 -7.11 7.86 -2.99
CA GLY A 35 -7.69 6.52 -2.89
C GLY A 35 -8.92 6.40 -1.98
N ASP A 36 -9.25 7.41 -1.16
CA ASP A 36 -10.40 7.36 -0.25
C ASP A 36 -11.74 7.37 -1.00
N GLU A 37 -11.84 8.13 -2.09
CA GLU A 37 -13.06 8.21 -2.90
C GLU A 37 -13.34 6.86 -3.57
N GLU A 38 -12.32 6.25 -4.17
CA GLU A 38 -12.38 4.95 -4.82
C GLU A 38 -12.77 3.83 -3.84
N LEU A 39 -12.17 3.80 -2.65
CA LEU A 39 -12.51 2.82 -1.63
C LEU A 39 -13.93 3.05 -1.08
N ALA A 40 -14.34 4.30 -0.88
CA ALA A 40 -15.69 4.62 -0.42
C ALA A 40 -16.76 4.27 -1.46
N ASP A 41 -16.45 4.41 -2.76
CA ASP A 41 -17.32 3.99 -3.85
C ASP A 41 -17.40 2.47 -3.96
N GLN A 42 -16.29 1.76 -3.77
CA GLN A 42 -16.29 0.29 -3.70
C GLN A 42 -17.16 -0.23 -2.55
N LEU A 43 -17.06 0.37 -1.36
CA LEU A 43 -17.93 0.04 -0.23
C LEU A 43 -19.40 0.38 -0.54
N GLY A 44 -19.67 1.52 -1.17
CA GLY A 44 -21.03 1.90 -1.59
C GLY A 44 -21.64 0.95 -2.62
N ALA A 45 -20.84 0.44 -3.56
CA ALA A 45 -21.26 -0.56 -4.53
C ALA A 45 -21.63 -1.89 -3.87
N LEU A 46 -20.82 -2.36 -2.90
CA LEU A 46 -21.12 -3.57 -2.13
C LEU A 46 -22.40 -3.44 -1.28
N LEU A 47 -22.74 -2.21 -0.87
CA LEU A 47 -23.98 -1.88 -0.16
C LEU A 47 -25.18 -1.64 -1.10
N GLY A 48 -24.96 -1.59 -2.42
CA GLY A 48 -26.00 -1.27 -3.40
C GLY A 48 -26.46 0.20 -3.38
N THR A 49 -25.69 1.09 -2.75
CA THR A 49 -26.02 2.53 -2.62
C THR A 49 -25.29 3.40 -3.64
N GLY A 50 -24.35 2.83 -4.39
CA GLY A 50 -23.52 3.54 -5.36
C GLY A 50 -23.28 2.73 -6.63
N PRO A 51 -22.69 3.36 -7.67
CA PRO A 51 -22.35 2.67 -8.91
C PRO A 51 -21.28 1.61 -8.67
N THR A 52 -21.38 0.47 -9.34
CA THR A 52 -20.33 -0.54 -9.32
C THR A 52 -19.10 -0.02 -10.06
N PRO A 53 -17.93 0.10 -9.40
CA PRO A 53 -16.72 0.55 -10.08
C PRO A 53 -16.32 -0.44 -11.19
N LEU A 54 -15.83 0.07 -12.31
CA LEU A 54 -15.34 -0.73 -13.46
C LEU A 54 -13.92 -1.27 -13.24
N LEU A 55 -13.42 -1.25 -12.00
CA LEU A 55 -12.08 -1.68 -11.65
C LEU A 55 -12.03 -3.21 -11.52
N ARG A 56 -10.96 -3.81 -12.06
CA ARG A 56 -10.66 -5.23 -11.84
C ARG A 56 -9.77 -5.36 -10.61
N PRO A 57 -10.13 -6.15 -9.59
CA PRO A 57 -9.24 -6.43 -8.47
C PRO A 57 -8.00 -7.17 -8.96
N LEU A 58 -6.83 -6.80 -8.43
CA LEU A 58 -5.54 -7.42 -8.72
C LEU A 58 -4.92 -7.90 -7.41
N PRO A 59 -4.63 -9.21 -7.24
CA PRO A 59 -4.08 -9.73 -6.00
C PRO A 59 -2.58 -9.45 -5.94
N VAL A 60 -2.21 -8.22 -5.60
CA VAL A 60 -0.82 -7.79 -5.48
C VAL A 60 -0.31 -8.01 -4.05
N ASP A 61 0.93 -8.49 -3.92
CA ASP A 61 1.63 -8.47 -2.63
C ASP A 61 2.02 -7.01 -2.31
N LEU A 62 1.41 -6.45 -1.26
CA LEU A 62 1.61 -5.06 -0.89
C LEU A 62 2.99 -4.78 -0.31
N GLU A 63 3.65 -5.77 0.29
CA GLU A 63 5.02 -5.60 0.76
C GLU A 63 5.98 -5.52 -0.42
N GLU A 64 5.80 -6.37 -1.44
CA GLU A 64 6.60 -6.28 -2.67
C GLU A 64 6.30 -4.99 -3.44
N LEU A 65 5.02 -4.59 -3.56
CA LEU A 65 4.64 -3.35 -4.25
C LEU A 65 5.21 -2.11 -3.55
N ALA A 66 5.14 -2.05 -2.22
CA ALA A 66 5.74 -0.98 -1.44
C ALA A 66 7.26 -0.92 -1.68
N GLY A 67 7.94 -2.08 -1.73
CA GLY A 67 9.37 -2.13 -2.03
C GLY A 67 9.76 -1.60 -3.41
N VAL A 68 8.85 -1.63 -4.37
CA VAL A 68 9.04 -1.08 -5.72
C VAL A 68 8.75 0.42 -5.78
N LEU A 69 7.72 0.88 -5.04
CA LEU A 69 7.35 2.29 -4.92
C LEU A 69 8.39 3.09 -4.10
N GLU A 70 8.93 2.48 -3.05
CA GLU A 70 9.84 3.12 -2.10
C GLU A 70 11.31 2.82 -2.44
N GLY A 71 12.17 3.83 -2.48
CA GLY A 71 13.59 3.60 -2.74
C GLY A 71 14.35 4.80 -3.27
N ASP A 72 15.47 4.52 -3.94
CA ASP A 72 16.20 5.52 -4.73
C ASP A 72 15.43 5.75 -6.04
N PRO A 73 14.95 6.98 -6.33
CA PRO A 73 14.21 7.26 -7.56
C PRO A 73 14.98 6.96 -8.86
N THR A 74 16.31 6.83 -8.78
CA THR A 74 17.20 6.56 -9.91
C THR A 74 17.27 5.08 -10.28
N PHE A 75 17.11 4.18 -9.29
CA PHE A 75 17.29 2.73 -9.45
C PHE A 75 16.10 1.90 -8.94
N GLY A 76 15.09 2.56 -8.37
CA GLY A 76 13.85 1.93 -7.92
C GLY A 76 12.82 1.81 -9.03
N GLY A 77 11.61 1.37 -8.67
CA GLY A 77 10.55 1.08 -9.62
C GLY A 77 10.62 -0.35 -10.13
N GLY A 78 9.76 -0.65 -11.09
CA GLY A 78 9.52 -2.01 -11.54
C GLY A 78 8.22 -2.13 -12.32
N ARG A 79 7.67 -3.33 -12.40
CA ARG A 79 6.38 -3.57 -13.06
C ARG A 79 5.53 -4.57 -12.28
N VAL A 80 4.22 -4.48 -12.45
CA VAL A 80 3.25 -5.46 -11.95
C VAL A 80 2.65 -6.20 -13.13
N ASP A 81 2.63 -7.53 -13.06
CA ASP A 81 1.88 -8.35 -14.00
C ASP A 81 0.38 -8.15 -13.71
N ARG A 82 -0.35 -7.56 -14.66
CA ARG A 82 -1.77 -7.25 -14.54
C ARG A 82 -2.63 -8.52 -14.52
N LEU A 83 -2.15 -9.66 -14.99
CA LEU A 83 -2.88 -10.93 -14.99
C LEU A 83 -2.73 -11.66 -13.66
N THR A 84 -1.52 -11.66 -13.09
CA THR A 84 -1.19 -12.46 -11.90
C THR A 84 -1.11 -11.64 -10.61
N GLY A 85 -0.86 -10.34 -10.71
CA GLY A 85 -0.56 -9.46 -9.58
C GLY A 85 0.91 -9.52 -9.11
N GLN A 86 1.77 -10.30 -9.77
CA GLN A 86 3.16 -10.45 -9.39
C GLN A 86 3.93 -9.13 -9.56
N VAL A 87 4.70 -8.76 -8.54
CA VAL A 87 5.54 -7.56 -8.56
C VAL A 87 6.96 -7.92 -8.98
N TRP A 88 7.50 -7.17 -9.94
CA TRP A 88 8.85 -7.32 -10.45
C TRP A 88 9.65 -6.06 -10.18
N PRO A 89 10.58 -6.07 -9.22
CA PRO A 89 11.50 -4.96 -8.99
C PRO A 89 12.41 -4.74 -10.20
N GLN A 90 12.86 -3.50 -10.43
CA GLN A 90 13.74 -3.14 -11.54
C GLN A 90 14.95 -4.07 -11.67
N ALA A 91 15.60 -4.43 -10.55
CA ALA A 91 16.74 -5.34 -10.53
C ALA A 91 16.43 -6.75 -11.06
N ALA A 92 15.20 -7.26 -10.84
CA ALA A 92 14.80 -8.56 -11.37
C ALA A 92 14.56 -8.49 -12.89
N ILE A 93 14.04 -7.36 -13.38
CA ILE A 93 13.85 -7.11 -14.81
C ILE A 93 15.20 -7.02 -15.51
N ASP A 94 16.13 -6.25 -14.95
CA ASP A 94 17.49 -6.10 -15.49
C ASP A 94 18.23 -7.44 -15.52
N TYR A 95 18.11 -8.23 -14.45
CA TYR A 95 18.68 -9.58 -14.42
C TYR A 95 18.10 -10.48 -15.52
N ALA A 96 16.77 -10.50 -15.70
CA ALA A 96 16.12 -11.30 -16.74
C ALA A 96 16.55 -10.88 -18.16
N ARG A 97 16.79 -9.59 -18.38
CA ARG A 97 17.36 -9.05 -19.63
C ARG A 97 18.78 -9.54 -19.86
N GLU A 98 19.63 -9.44 -18.84
CA GLU A 98 21.03 -9.85 -18.90
C GLU A 98 21.18 -11.36 -19.15
N THR A 99 20.28 -12.18 -18.60
CA THR A 99 20.30 -13.64 -18.77
C THR A 99 19.56 -14.13 -20.02
N GLY A 100 18.84 -13.25 -20.72
CA GLY A 100 18.00 -13.61 -21.88
C GLY A 100 16.76 -14.43 -21.51
N GLU A 101 16.34 -14.36 -20.24
CA GLU A 101 15.10 -14.98 -19.74
C GLU A 101 13.89 -14.05 -19.93
N GLU A 102 14.11 -12.78 -20.28
CA GLU A 102 13.04 -11.87 -20.66
C GLU A 102 12.51 -12.19 -22.07
N ASP A 103 11.18 -12.28 -22.19
CA ASP A 103 10.49 -12.29 -23.47
C ASP A 103 10.50 -10.86 -24.04
N GLU A 104 11.48 -10.56 -24.92
CA GLU A 104 11.69 -9.23 -25.50
C GLU A 104 10.41 -8.70 -26.17
N ASP A 105 9.69 -9.55 -26.92
CA ASP A 105 8.47 -9.18 -27.65
C ASP A 105 7.28 -8.88 -26.71
N GLY A 106 7.25 -9.53 -25.54
CA GLY A 106 6.20 -9.37 -24.54
C GLY A 106 6.53 -8.37 -23.42
N SER A 107 7.75 -7.82 -23.39
CA SER A 107 8.26 -6.99 -22.29
C SER A 107 7.59 -5.60 -22.18
N ASP A 108 7.12 -5.07 -23.32
CA ASP A 108 6.47 -3.76 -23.45
C ASP A 108 4.94 -3.85 -23.61
N ASP A 109 4.36 -5.04 -23.48
CA ASP A 109 2.91 -5.23 -23.55
C ASP A 109 2.21 -4.51 -22.38
N ALA A 110 1.61 -3.35 -22.65
CA ALA A 110 0.88 -2.54 -21.68
C ALA A 110 -0.42 -3.21 -21.17
N GLU A 111 -0.97 -4.19 -21.88
CA GLU A 111 -2.13 -4.96 -21.41
C GLU A 111 -1.71 -5.94 -20.30
N ARG A 112 -0.48 -6.45 -20.38
CA ARG A 112 0.11 -7.35 -19.40
C ARG A 112 0.86 -6.64 -18.28
N TRP A 113 1.62 -5.59 -18.57
CA TRP A 113 2.51 -4.95 -17.61
C TRP A 113 2.02 -3.57 -17.21
N LEU A 114 1.94 -3.35 -15.90
CA LEU A 114 1.78 -2.02 -15.32
C LEU A 114 3.13 -1.55 -14.79
N TRP A 115 3.75 -0.58 -15.45
CA TRP A 115 4.99 0.02 -14.97
C TRP A 115 4.73 0.90 -13.74
N VAL A 116 5.55 0.72 -12.72
CA VAL A 116 5.48 1.44 -11.46
C VAL A 116 6.79 2.22 -11.29
N HIS A 117 6.66 3.53 -11.19
CA HIS A 117 7.80 4.40 -10.91
C HIS A 117 8.06 4.45 -9.41
N CYS A 118 9.33 4.52 -9.02
CA CYS A 118 9.68 4.82 -7.64
C CYS A 118 9.25 6.26 -7.33
N GLU A 119 8.36 6.41 -6.36
CA GLU A 119 7.92 7.72 -5.85
C GLU A 119 8.97 8.34 -4.90
N GLY A 120 9.98 7.54 -4.55
CA GLY A 120 11.00 7.88 -3.57
C GLY A 120 10.48 7.74 -2.14
N SER A 121 11.33 8.03 -1.18
CA SER A 121 11.01 7.84 0.25
C SER A 121 10.34 9.06 0.91
N ARG A 122 10.01 10.13 0.16
CA ARG A 122 9.60 11.42 0.77
C ARG A 122 8.23 11.36 1.46
N ALA A 123 7.22 10.79 0.79
CA ALA A 123 5.88 10.69 1.36
C ALA A 123 5.86 9.76 2.59
N GLY A 124 6.40 8.54 2.45
CA GLY A 124 6.53 7.61 3.59
C GLY A 124 7.40 8.16 4.73
N TYR A 125 8.42 8.96 4.43
CA TYR A 125 9.18 9.68 5.46
C TYR A 125 8.34 10.73 6.18
N HIS A 126 7.50 11.48 5.46
CA HIS A 126 6.58 12.45 6.06
C HIS A 126 5.57 11.75 6.99
N ASP A 127 5.02 10.61 6.59
CA ASP A 127 4.09 9.85 7.42
C ASP A 127 4.75 9.35 8.71
N MET A 128 5.97 8.82 8.62
CA MET A 128 6.75 8.44 9.81
C MET A 128 6.99 9.65 10.73
N VAL A 129 7.33 10.82 10.19
CA VAL A 129 7.52 12.05 10.98
C VAL A 129 6.22 12.51 11.65
N GLN A 130 5.11 12.50 10.92
CA GLN A 130 3.81 12.88 11.47
C GLN A 130 3.40 11.94 12.60
N PHE A 131 3.55 10.62 12.42
CA PHE A 131 3.20 9.65 13.43
C PHE A 131 4.06 9.76 14.68
N ILE A 132 5.39 9.95 14.53
CA ILE A 132 6.28 10.22 15.66
C ILE A 132 5.80 11.43 16.48
N GLY A 133 5.29 12.47 15.80
CA GLY A 133 4.70 13.64 16.44
C GLY A 133 3.42 13.38 17.24
N THR A 134 2.77 12.23 17.06
CA THR A 134 1.58 11.82 17.83
C THR A 134 1.88 10.94 19.05
N ILE A 135 3.16 10.62 19.30
CA ILE A 135 3.59 9.76 20.41
C ILE A 135 3.89 10.63 21.63
N ASP A 136 3.10 10.45 22.70
CA ASP A 136 3.27 11.20 23.96
C ASP A 136 4.56 10.82 24.73
N ASP A 137 5.02 9.58 24.59
CA ASP A 137 6.24 9.10 25.24
C ASP A 137 7.48 9.62 24.50
N THR A 138 8.06 10.69 25.05
CA THR A 138 9.28 11.33 24.51
C THR A 138 10.44 10.37 24.26
N GLY A 139 10.59 9.30 25.05
CA GLY A 139 11.66 8.31 24.85
C GLY A 139 11.39 7.37 23.68
N ARG A 140 10.12 7.11 23.35
CA ARG A 140 9.74 6.35 22.14
C ARG A 140 9.87 7.21 20.90
N ALA A 141 9.38 8.44 20.97
CA ALA A 141 9.46 9.41 19.87
C ALA A 141 10.92 9.65 19.45
N ASP A 142 11.84 9.84 20.42
CA ASP A 142 13.26 10.03 20.15
C ASP A 142 13.89 8.81 19.46
N ARG A 143 13.59 7.59 19.93
CA ARG A 143 14.10 6.35 19.31
C ARG A 143 13.60 6.15 17.89
N LEU A 144 12.35 6.48 17.61
CA LEU A 144 11.78 6.41 16.26
C LEU A 144 12.37 7.52 15.38
N GLY A 145 12.59 8.71 15.92
CA GLY A 145 13.29 9.81 15.24
C GLY A 145 14.69 9.39 14.77
N ILE A 146 15.48 8.75 15.63
CA ILE A 146 16.80 8.21 15.26
C ILE A 146 16.67 7.08 14.23
N ALA A 147 15.62 6.26 14.33
CA ALA A 147 15.41 5.12 13.44
C ALA A 147 15.17 5.54 11.99
N ILE A 148 14.57 6.72 11.76
CA ILE A 148 14.27 7.24 10.43
C ILE A 148 15.43 7.98 9.77
N GLU A 149 16.55 8.22 10.48
CA GLU A 149 17.69 8.94 9.93
C GLU A 149 18.50 8.10 8.94
N GLY A 150 18.59 8.51 7.68
CA GLY A 150 19.43 7.87 6.65
C GLY A 150 18.78 6.67 5.96
N ARG A 151 19.58 5.89 5.22
CA ARG A 151 19.06 4.79 4.36
C ARG A 151 18.36 3.70 5.18
N GLY A 152 17.29 3.12 4.62
CA GLY A 152 16.52 2.05 5.28
C GLY A 152 15.69 2.53 6.48
N ALA A 153 15.27 3.80 6.47
CA ALA A 153 14.45 4.44 7.49
C ALA A 153 13.17 3.65 7.78
N PHE A 154 12.42 3.27 6.75
CA PHE A 154 11.13 2.58 6.89
C PHE A 154 11.23 1.23 7.61
N ARG A 155 12.20 0.38 7.21
CA ARG A 155 12.43 -0.90 7.89
C ARG A 155 12.84 -0.69 9.35
N ARG A 156 13.78 0.22 9.61
CA ARG A 156 14.23 0.49 11.00
C ARG A 156 13.11 1.08 11.85
N PHE A 157 12.28 1.94 11.28
CA PHE A 157 11.09 2.46 11.93
C PHE A 157 10.15 1.33 12.32
N LYS A 158 9.78 0.44 11.39
CA LYS A 158 8.96 -0.75 11.69
C LYS A 158 9.60 -1.65 12.76
N ASP A 159 10.89 -1.95 12.64
CA ASP A 159 11.64 -2.78 13.61
C ASP A 159 11.64 -2.18 15.02
N VAL A 160 11.71 -0.85 15.13
CA VAL A 160 11.66 -0.14 16.42
C VAL A 160 10.22 -0.06 16.94
N LEU A 161 9.25 0.24 16.06
CA LEU A 161 7.84 0.35 16.40
C LEU A 161 7.25 -0.99 16.89
N ALA A 162 7.70 -2.11 16.32
CA ALA A 162 7.30 -3.46 16.72
C ALA A 162 7.59 -3.79 18.20
N ARG A 163 8.42 -2.99 18.88
CA ARG A 163 8.68 -3.12 20.32
C ARG A 163 7.51 -2.63 21.19
N TRP A 164 6.56 -1.91 20.60
CA TRP A 164 5.38 -1.37 21.29
C TRP A 164 4.11 -1.75 20.51
N PRO A 165 3.50 -2.91 20.82
CA PRO A 165 2.35 -3.42 20.06
C PRO A 165 1.20 -2.42 19.96
N GLY A 166 0.90 -1.67 21.03
CA GLY A 166 -0.17 -0.67 21.00
C GLY A 166 0.10 0.56 20.12
N GLU A 167 1.36 0.91 19.86
CA GLU A 167 1.69 1.96 18.88
C GLU A 167 1.76 1.37 17.47
N LEU A 168 2.20 0.12 17.33
CA LEU A 168 2.17 -0.60 16.07
C LEU A 168 0.74 -0.76 15.54
N ASP A 169 -0.23 -1.01 16.41
CA ASP A 169 -1.65 -1.11 16.04
C ASP A 169 -2.26 0.26 15.66
N ARG A 170 -1.64 1.37 16.08
CA ARG A 170 -2.06 2.74 15.74
C ARG A 170 -1.46 3.26 14.44
N TRP A 171 -0.38 2.63 13.98
CA TRP A 171 0.31 2.93 12.73
C TRP A 171 -0.29 2.11 11.58
#